data_AF-A0A9D7CC86-F1
#
_entry.id   AF-A0A9D7CC86-F1
#
_cell.length_a   1.000
_cell.length_b   1.000
_cell.length_c   1.000
_cell.angle_alpha   90.00
_cell.angle_beta   90.00
_cell.angle_gamma   90.00
#
_symmetry.space_group_name_H-M   'P 1'
#
loop_
_entity.id
_entity.type
_entity.pdbx_description
1 polymer ?
#
loop_
_entity_poly.entity_id
_entity_poly.type
_entity_poly.pdbx_seq_one_letter_code
_entity_poly.pdbx_strand_id
1 'polypeptide(L)' 'MPGRKRDTRFSASRQPARYAGAANRKGSDNFASKLTEKDVTRARQMHKRGIPLHELADKFGVHASTMSRALRKLTFRHVK' A
#
# COMPACT_ATOMS: atom_id res chain seq x y z
N MET A 1 -20.29 41.15 -0.98
CA MET A 1 -20.17 39.75 -1.45
C MET A 1 -19.01 39.09 -0.71
N PRO A 2 -19.24 38.13 0.20
CA PRO A 2 -18.13 37.49 0.91
C PRO A 2 -17.29 36.66 -0.08
N GLY A 3 -15.98 36.92 -0.08
CA GLY A 3 -15.03 36.35 -1.03
C GLY A 3 -14.97 34.82 -0.99
N ARG A 4 -14.99 34.18 -2.16
CA ARG A 4 -14.78 32.74 -2.31
C ARG A 4 -13.42 32.35 -1.74
N LYS A 5 -13.39 31.62 -0.63
CA LYS A 5 -12.16 31.01 -0.11
C LYS A 5 -11.61 30.02 -1.13
N ARG A 6 -10.56 30.41 -1.85
CA ARG A 6 -9.76 29.52 -2.71
C ARG A 6 -8.73 28.75 -1.86
N ASP A 7 -9.18 28.03 -0.85
CA ASP A 7 -8.31 27.15 -0.04
C ASP A 7 -8.45 25.70 -0.48
N THR A 8 -8.08 25.43 -1.73
CA THR A 8 -7.68 24.09 -2.15
C THR A 8 -6.43 24.17 -3.00
N ARG A 9 -5.37 24.82 -2.47
CA ARG A 9 -4.03 24.41 -2.92
C ARG A 9 -3.88 22.97 -2.49
N PHE A 10 -3.71 22.08 -3.47
CA PHE A 10 -3.46 20.66 -3.29
C PHE A 10 -2.19 20.49 -2.43
N SER A 11 -2.36 20.49 -1.12
CA SER A 11 -1.30 20.25 -0.16
C SER A 11 -1.24 18.75 0.08
N ALA A 12 -0.08 18.14 -0.21
CA ALA A 12 0.17 16.75 0.10
C ALA A 12 0.00 16.44 1.60
N SER A 13 0.12 17.45 2.48
CA SER A 13 0.02 17.30 3.94
C SER A 13 -1.33 17.70 4.56
N ARG A 14 -2.18 18.45 3.85
CA ARG A 14 -3.54 18.83 4.31
C ARG A 14 -4.57 18.54 3.22
N GLN A 15 -4.96 17.28 3.13
CA GLN A 15 -6.10 16.87 2.32
C GLN A 15 -7.41 17.23 3.06
N PRO A 16 -8.40 17.85 2.39
CA PRO A 16 -9.68 18.20 3.01
C PRO A 16 -10.46 16.92 3.40
N ALA A 17 -11.29 17.01 4.44
CA ALA A 17 -11.97 15.88 5.06
C ALA A 17 -12.72 14.94 4.08
N ARG A 18 -13.19 15.47 2.94
CA ARG A 18 -13.78 14.70 1.83
C ARG A 18 -12.85 13.64 1.19
N TYR A 19 -11.53 13.78 1.34
CA TYR A 19 -10.51 12.78 0.97
C TYR A 19 -9.90 12.08 2.20
N ALA A 20 -10.23 12.53 3.41
CA ALA A 20 -9.64 12.05 4.64
C ALA A 20 -10.32 10.75 5.09
N GLY A 21 -9.57 9.66 5.03
CA GLY A 21 -9.96 8.42 5.70
C GLY A 21 -9.24 7.19 5.17
N ALA A 22 -9.07 7.09 3.85
CA ALA A 22 -8.55 5.88 3.21
C ALA A 22 -7.05 5.93 2.89
N ALA A 23 -6.46 7.11 2.67
CA ALA A 23 -5.06 7.23 2.24
C ALA A 23 -4.04 6.61 3.22
N ASN A 24 -4.36 6.58 4.51
CA ASN A 24 -3.51 5.99 5.55
C ASN A 24 -3.84 4.53 5.85
N ARG A 25 -4.97 4.01 5.36
CA ARG A 25 -5.33 2.59 5.50
C ARG A 25 -4.51 1.80 4.48
N LYS A 26 -3.91 0.69 4.90
CA LYS A 26 -3.05 -0.16 4.06
C LYS A 26 -3.47 -1.61 4.25
N GLY A 27 -3.13 -2.49 3.30
CA GLY A 27 -3.45 -3.90 3.44
C GLY A 27 -4.95 -4.15 3.39
N SER A 28 -5.45 -5.07 4.23
CA SER A 28 -6.88 -5.41 4.28
C SER A 28 -7.77 -4.28 4.79
N ASP A 29 -7.22 -3.31 5.52
CA ASP A 29 -7.98 -2.14 5.97
C ASP A 29 -8.31 -1.15 4.83
N ASN A 30 -7.75 -1.38 3.64
CA ASN A 30 -7.98 -0.57 2.45
C ASN A 30 -8.41 -1.43 1.26
N PHE A 31 -9.69 -1.32 0.88
CA PHE A 31 -10.26 -2.02 -0.28
C PHE A 31 -9.54 -1.74 -1.61
N ALA A 32 -8.87 -0.59 -1.74
CA ALA A 32 -8.09 -0.25 -2.92
C ALA A 32 -6.63 -0.74 -2.85
N SER A 33 -6.23 -1.42 -1.77
CA SER A 33 -4.87 -1.94 -1.64
C SER A 33 -4.66 -3.16 -2.52
N LYS A 34 -3.62 -3.13 -3.35
CA LYS A 34 -3.22 -4.24 -4.21
C LYS A 34 -2.61 -5.43 -3.45
N LEU A 35 -2.15 -5.22 -2.23
CA LEU A 35 -1.46 -6.24 -1.45
C LEU A 35 -2.10 -6.32 -0.06
N THR A 36 -2.68 -7.47 0.27
CA THR A 36 -3.26 -7.72 1.60
C THR A 36 -2.30 -8.49 2.50
N GLU A 37 -2.59 -8.61 3.79
CA GLU A 37 -1.77 -9.38 4.73
C GLU A 37 -1.70 -10.86 4.32
N LYS A 38 -2.82 -11.42 3.84
CA LYS A 38 -2.89 -12.80 3.34
C LYS A 38 -1.94 -13.00 2.15
N ASP A 39 -1.89 -12.02 1.25
CA ASP A 39 -1.00 -12.05 0.08
C ASP A 39 0.46 -11.96 0.50
N VAL A 40 0.78 -11.11 1.47
CA VAL A 40 2.14 -10.99 2.02
C VAL A 40 2.59 -12.30 2.67
N THR A 41 1.73 -12.97 3.45
CA THR A 41 2.05 -14.27 4.06
C THR A 41 2.33 -15.32 2.98
N ARG A 42 1.49 -15.38 1.93
CA ARG A 42 1.68 -16.28 0.79
C ARG A 42 2.97 -15.97 0.02
N ALA A 43 3.23 -14.70 -0.26
CA ALA A 43 4.45 -14.25 -0.95
C ALA A 43 5.72 -14.63 -0.17
N ARG A 44 5.71 -14.50 1.16
CA ARG A 44 6.84 -14.92 2.02
C ARG A 44 7.05 -16.43 2.00
N GLN A 45 5.98 -17.22 2.03
CA GLN A 45 6.09 -18.68 1.92
C GLN A 45 6.66 -19.09 0.56
N MET A 46 6.20 -18.47 -0.53
CA MET A 46 6.72 -18.73 -1.87
C MET A 46 8.17 -18.30 -2.03
N HIS A 47 8.55 -17.14 -1.50
CA HIS A 47 9.94 -16.69 -1.49
C HIS A 47 10.85 -17.65 -0.69
N LYS A 48 10.37 -18.19 0.44
CA LYS A 48 11.09 -19.20 1.22
C LYS A 48 11.30 -20.51 0.43
N ARG A 49 10.43 -20.82 -0.53
CA ARG A 49 10.57 -21.95 -1.46
C ARG A 49 11.53 -21.66 -2.63
N GLY A 50 12.12 -20.47 -2.68
CA GLY A 50 13.09 -20.09 -3.72
C GLY A 50 12.47 -19.41 -4.94
N ILE A 51 11.18 -19.08 -4.92
CA ILE A 51 10.57 -18.31 -6.03
C ILE A 51 11.18 -16.90 -6.05
N PRO A 52 11.69 -16.45 -7.21
CA PRO A 52 12.36 -15.17 -7.30
C PRO A 52 11.38 -14.00 -7.15
N LEU A 53 11.90 -12.87 -6.70
CA LEU A 53 11.11 -11.71 -6.35
C LEU A 53 10.30 -11.13 -7.52
N HIS A 54 10.85 -11.16 -8.74
CA HIS A 54 10.18 -10.61 -9.93
C HIS A 54 8.92 -11.42 -10.27
N GLU A 55 9.01 -12.75 -10.26
CA GLU A 55 7.85 -13.63 -10.45
C GLU A 55 6.77 -13.41 -9.39
N LEU A 56 7.16 -13.16 -8.14
CA LEU A 56 6.21 -12.80 -7.09
C LEU A 56 5.57 -11.45 -7.38
N ALA A 57 6.34 -10.44 -7.76
CA ALA A 57 5.83 -9.11 -8.07
C ALA A 57 4.78 -9.16 -9.20
N ASP A 58 5.07 -9.90 -10.27
CA ASP A 58 4.17 -10.10 -11.40
C ASP A 58 2.91 -10.87 -10.99
N LYS A 59 3.06 -11.94 -10.22
CA LYS A 59 1.95 -12.76 -9.73
C LYS A 59 0.97 -11.97 -8.85
N PHE A 60 1.46 -11.02 -8.07
CA PHE A 60 0.63 -10.18 -7.20
C PHE A 60 0.30 -8.82 -7.82
N GLY A 61 0.70 -8.54 -9.07
CA GLY A 61 0.38 -7.30 -9.78
C GLY A 61 0.94 -6.04 -9.12
N VAL A 62 2.08 -6.15 -8.44
CA VAL A 62 2.75 -5.05 -7.75
C VAL A 62 4.16 -4.85 -8.27
N HIS A 63 4.70 -3.64 -8.13
CA HIS A 63 6.07 -3.38 -8.53
C HIS A 63 7.08 -4.14 -7.65
N ALA A 64 8.22 -4.54 -8.24
CA ALA A 64 9.28 -5.27 -7.54
C ALA A 64 9.76 -4.58 -6.26
N SER A 65 9.89 -3.24 -6.27
CA SER A 65 10.26 -2.48 -5.07
C SER A 65 9.22 -2.59 -3.95
N THR A 66 7.93 -2.62 -4.28
CA THR A 66 6.84 -2.82 -3.31
C THR A 66 6.89 -4.22 -2.73
N MET A 67 7.08 -5.24 -3.57
CA MET A 67 7.22 -6.62 -3.13
C MET A 67 8.44 -6.81 -2.20
N SER A 68 9.59 -6.23 -2.57
CA SER A 68 10.82 -6.26 -1.75
C SER A 68 10.58 -5.70 -0.34
N ARG A 69 9.90 -4.55 -0.24
CA ARG A 69 9.59 -3.91 1.04
C ARG A 69 8.63 -4.75 1.89
N ALA A 70 7.66 -5.43 1.26
CA ALA A 70 6.72 -6.31 1.94
C ALA A 70 7.41 -7.58 2.49
N LEU A 71 8.31 -8.18 1.70
CA LEU A 71 9.11 -9.35 2.09
C LEU A 71 10.09 -9.01 3.22
N ARG A 72 10.77 -7.86 3.14
CA ARG A 72 11.69 -7.34 4.17
C ARG A 72 10.99 -6.81 5.43
N LYS A 73 9.67 -6.94 5.54
CA LYS A 73 8.86 -6.49 6.68
C LYS A 73 8.89 -4.97 6.94
N LEU A 74 9.20 -4.16 5.92
CA LEU A 74 9.24 -2.69 6.04
C LEU A 74 7.84 -2.05 6.00
N THR A 75 6.93 -2.63 5.22
CA THR A 75 5.55 -2.12 5.07
C THR A 75 4.53 -2.96 5.83
N PHE A 76 4.69 -4.28 5.84
CA PHE A 76 3.80 -5.24 6.51
C PHE A 76 4.50 -5.89 7.71
N ARG A 77 4.94 -5.05 8.67
CA ARG A 77 5.68 -5.50 9.86
C ARG A 77 4.84 -6.36 10.81
N HIS A 78 3.53 -6.09 10.88
CA HIS A 78 2.59 -6.80 11.74
C HIS A 78 2.24 -8.21 11.24
N VAL A 79 2.46 -8.50 9.96
CA VAL A 79 2.26 -9.83 9.37
C VAL A 79 3.43 -10.71 9.79
N LYS A 80 3.16 -11.90 10.36
CA LYS A 80 4.19 -12.84 10.80
C LYS A 80 4.69 -13.70 9.64
#